data_AF-A0A2M7UX81-F1
#
_entry.id   AF-A0A2M7UX81-F1
#
_cell.length_a   1.000
_cell.length_b   1.000
_cell.length_c   1.000
_cell.angle_alpha   90.00
_cell.angle_beta   90.00
_cell.angle_gamma   90.00
#
_symmetry.space_group_name_H-M   'P 1'
#
loop_
_entity.id
_entity.type
_entity.pdbx_description
1 polymer ?
#
loop_
_entity_poly.entity_id
_entity_poly.type
_entity_poly.pdbx_seq_one_letter_code
_entity_poly.pdbx_strand_id
1 'polypeptide(L)'
;MENSDFLPKNEYEMCGFFEDLLFMKIEKFSPELGSESEKLKLRLTDKDTTLLDKTGILNRIFRRWFQTTWLYEGESKHFKGATPRQELARLYPDLENGWDFMSVKLINNNKGWNIAPCYFSKKWLEEEKNVFEFGLKNLKNHKNEFVEPQLDCEFEVFIDWLSRAEKVAGKINPKMKFDNDFVKYLMLFFETIPSNIILNCRIDPDFTKEKFGKASFNLREYIFYLFKNQGRGKDDYWDIDDVFFNCWDILRGADKSLISYGDVIDIGNRVQKIRANKSFKKSAEVLYRLGVAFDRYFLFPLDRYFGGMEVVWSDTQSFLNELAITINLLKNNLSIERDFKSERKFLDIGDIAYDIRYIWFAPSTSFRFLDSIYRYFD
;
A
#
# COMPACT_ATOMS: atom_id res chain seq x y z
N MET A 1 21.47 -7.21 -30.94
CA MET A 1 20.01 -7.42 -30.96
C MET A 1 19.48 -6.91 -29.65
N GLU A 2 18.91 -5.71 -29.69
CA GLU A 2 18.28 -5.03 -28.56
C GLU A 2 16.99 -5.78 -28.25
N ASN A 3 16.91 -6.38 -27.08
CA ASN A 3 15.74 -7.13 -26.64
C ASN A 3 14.68 -6.11 -26.20
N SER A 4 13.77 -5.82 -27.11
CA SER A 4 12.64 -4.89 -26.97
C SER A 4 11.42 -5.48 -26.27
N ASP A 5 11.57 -6.61 -25.57
CA ASP A 5 10.46 -7.55 -25.35
C ASP A 5 9.90 -7.57 -23.92
N PHE A 6 10.37 -6.69 -23.03
CA PHE A 6 9.88 -6.60 -21.64
C PHE A 6 9.66 -5.17 -21.11
N LEU A 7 9.59 -4.16 -21.99
CA LEU A 7 9.03 -2.86 -21.66
C LEU A 7 7.55 -2.92 -21.98
N PRO A 8 6.63 -2.69 -21.03
CA PRO A 8 5.22 -2.65 -21.39
C PRO A 8 5.01 -1.47 -22.34
N LYS A 9 4.75 -1.77 -23.62
CA LYS A 9 4.45 -0.77 -24.66
C LYS A 9 3.03 -0.24 -24.53
N ASN A 10 2.25 -0.84 -23.64
CA ASN A 10 0.89 -0.47 -23.28
C ASN A 10 0.47 -1.24 -22.01
N GLU A 11 -0.72 -0.91 -21.52
CA GLU A 11 -1.37 -1.51 -20.38
C GLU A 11 -1.66 -3.02 -20.53
N TYR A 12 -1.88 -3.51 -21.75
CA TYR A 12 -2.13 -4.94 -21.98
C TYR A 12 -0.85 -5.77 -21.80
N GLU A 13 0.28 -5.29 -22.32
CA GLU A 13 1.57 -5.94 -22.14
C GLU A 13 2.00 -5.95 -20.67
N MET A 14 1.79 -4.83 -19.96
CA MET A 14 1.97 -4.76 -18.50
C MET A 14 1.14 -5.83 -17.77
N CYS A 15 -0.16 -5.95 -18.09
CA CYS A 15 -1.00 -6.97 -17.50
C CYS A 15 -0.52 -8.39 -17.83
N GLY A 16 0.02 -8.63 -19.02
CA GLY A 16 0.64 -9.90 -19.38
C GLY A 16 1.80 -10.27 -18.47
N PHE A 17 2.70 -9.32 -18.18
CA PHE A 17 3.82 -9.55 -17.26
C PHE A 17 3.37 -9.80 -15.83
N PHE A 18 2.41 -9.00 -15.34
CA PHE A 18 1.83 -9.21 -14.02
C PHE A 18 1.09 -10.55 -13.91
N GLU A 19 0.36 -10.94 -14.96
CA GLU A 19 -0.36 -12.23 -15.04
C GLU A 19 0.59 -13.41 -14.99
N ASP A 20 1.68 -13.37 -15.76
CA ASP A 20 2.65 -14.46 -15.78
C ASP A 20 3.28 -14.67 -14.40
N LEU A 21 3.56 -13.58 -13.67
CA LEU A 21 4.06 -13.62 -12.30
C LEU A 21 3.01 -14.14 -11.32
N LEU A 22 1.81 -13.55 -11.31
CA LEU A 22 0.74 -13.89 -10.36
C LEU A 22 0.30 -15.35 -10.47
N PHE A 23 0.13 -15.85 -11.69
CA PHE A 23 -0.27 -17.25 -11.91
C PHE A 23 0.90 -18.23 -11.93
N MET A 24 2.11 -17.75 -11.66
CA MET A 24 3.31 -18.58 -11.69
C MET A 24 3.34 -19.39 -12.99
N LYS A 25 3.21 -18.69 -14.13
CA LYS A 25 3.42 -19.27 -15.47
C LYS A 25 4.94 -19.44 -15.66
N ILE A 26 5.50 -20.32 -14.83
CA ILE A 26 6.92 -20.49 -14.50
C ILE A 26 7.79 -20.86 -15.71
N GLU A 27 7.20 -21.38 -16.79
CA GLU A 27 7.91 -21.63 -18.06
C GLU A 27 8.61 -20.37 -18.60
N LYS A 28 8.15 -19.17 -18.23
CA LYS A 28 8.79 -17.89 -18.60
C LYS A 28 9.76 -17.32 -17.55
N PHE A 29 9.71 -17.78 -16.29
CA PHE A 29 10.34 -17.08 -15.15
C PHE A 29 11.31 -17.92 -14.30
N SER A 30 11.40 -19.25 -14.50
CA SER A 30 12.43 -20.09 -13.87
C SER A 30 12.48 -21.48 -14.50
N PRO A 31 13.33 -21.71 -15.51
CA PRO A 31 13.62 -23.07 -15.97
C PRO A 31 14.19 -23.94 -14.83
N GLU A 32 14.88 -23.34 -13.86
CA GLU A 32 15.64 -23.99 -12.79
C GLU A 32 14.82 -24.43 -11.56
N LEU A 33 13.55 -24.00 -11.43
CA LEU A 33 12.70 -24.35 -10.27
C LEU A 33 12.14 -25.78 -10.36
N GLY A 34 12.99 -26.78 -10.12
CA GLY A 34 12.57 -28.15 -9.83
C GLY A 34 11.80 -28.87 -10.93
N SER A 35 11.26 -30.05 -10.61
CA SER A 35 10.48 -30.84 -11.57
C SER A 35 9.12 -30.19 -11.87
N GLU A 36 8.54 -30.49 -13.02
CA GLU A 36 7.23 -29.95 -13.44
C GLU A 36 6.11 -30.18 -12.41
N SER A 37 6.22 -31.28 -11.64
CA SER A 37 5.35 -31.58 -10.49
C SER A 37 5.47 -30.61 -9.31
N GLU A 38 6.64 -30.00 -9.08
CA GLU A 38 6.85 -28.96 -8.06
C GLU A 38 6.34 -27.61 -8.56
N LYS A 39 6.54 -27.32 -9.86
CA LYS A 39 5.99 -26.13 -10.51
C LYS A 39 4.46 -26.11 -10.47
N LEU A 40 3.80 -27.27 -10.69
CA LEU A 40 2.34 -27.40 -10.58
C LEU A 40 1.80 -27.14 -9.17
N LYS A 41 2.58 -27.41 -8.10
CA LYS A 41 2.17 -27.14 -6.73
C LYS A 41 2.09 -25.64 -6.42
N LEU A 42 2.76 -24.78 -7.19
CA LEU A 42 2.74 -23.32 -7.00
C LEU A 42 1.64 -22.61 -7.81
N ARG A 43 1.11 -23.24 -8.87
CA ARG A 43 0.04 -22.65 -9.69
C ARG A 43 -1.28 -22.55 -8.92
N LEU A 44 -1.95 -21.41 -9.01
CA LEU A 44 -3.29 -21.22 -8.45
C LEU A 44 -4.31 -22.07 -9.23
N THR A 45 -5.21 -22.75 -8.52
CA THR A 45 -6.37 -23.43 -9.11
C THR A 45 -7.51 -22.43 -9.36
N ASP A 46 -8.53 -22.81 -10.14
CA ASP A 46 -9.71 -21.95 -10.35
C ASP A 46 -10.40 -21.55 -9.04
N LYS A 47 -10.38 -22.45 -8.04
CA LYS A 47 -10.89 -22.17 -6.69
C LYS A 47 -10.05 -21.11 -5.99
N ASP A 48 -8.72 -21.23 -6.08
CA ASP A 48 -7.79 -20.26 -5.47
C ASP A 48 -7.94 -18.89 -6.15
N THR A 49 -8.06 -18.85 -7.48
CA THR A 49 -8.26 -17.61 -8.24
C THR A 49 -9.61 -16.96 -7.95
N THR A 50 -10.67 -17.76 -7.79
CA THR A 50 -11.97 -17.25 -7.35
C THR A 50 -11.90 -16.66 -5.94
N LEU A 51 -11.11 -17.26 -5.05
CA LEU A 51 -10.89 -16.73 -3.71
C LEU A 51 -10.11 -15.41 -3.78
N LEU A 52 -9.02 -15.36 -4.56
CA LEU A 52 -8.22 -14.17 -4.81
C LEU A 52 -9.09 -12.99 -5.27
N ASP A 53 -9.95 -13.21 -6.26
CA ASP A 53 -10.90 -12.21 -6.77
C ASP A 53 -11.82 -11.69 -5.65
N LYS A 54 -12.44 -12.59 -4.87
CA LYS A 54 -13.36 -12.23 -3.79
C LYS A 54 -12.70 -11.50 -2.60
N THR A 55 -11.41 -11.73 -2.37
CA THR A 55 -10.69 -11.05 -1.28
C THR A 55 -10.35 -9.59 -1.61
N GLY A 56 -10.36 -9.20 -2.89
CA GLY A 56 -10.02 -7.83 -3.32
C GLY A 56 -8.54 -7.49 -3.22
N ILE A 57 -7.66 -8.44 -2.89
CA ILE A 57 -6.23 -8.20 -2.71
C ILE A 57 -5.48 -8.03 -4.03
N LEU A 58 -6.05 -8.47 -5.16
CA LEU A 58 -5.41 -8.43 -6.49
C LEU A 58 -4.77 -7.07 -6.77
N ASN A 59 -5.53 -5.99 -6.56
CA ASN A 59 -5.06 -4.63 -6.80
C ASN A 59 -4.01 -4.14 -5.79
N ARG A 60 -3.90 -4.77 -4.61
CA ARG A 60 -2.79 -4.50 -3.66
C ARG A 60 -1.51 -5.16 -4.13
N ILE A 61 -1.59 -6.42 -4.59
CA ILE A 61 -0.46 -7.12 -5.21
C ILE A 61 0.00 -6.32 -6.43
N PHE A 62 -0.94 -5.92 -7.29
CA PHE A 62 -0.65 -5.12 -8.46
C PHE A 62 -0.01 -3.77 -8.11
N ARG A 63 -0.55 -3.02 -7.13
CA ARG A 63 0.05 -1.76 -6.65
C ARG A 63 1.53 -1.97 -6.32
N ARG A 64 1.84 -3.01 -5.55
CA ARG A 64 3.22 -3.27 -5.11
C ARG A 64 4.10 -3.70 -6.28
N TRP A 65 3.62 -4.58 -7.14
CA TRP A 65 4.34 -4.99 -8.36
C TRP A 65 4.65 -3.82 -9.30
N PHE A 66 3.64 -2.97 -9.55
CA PHE A 66 3.68 -1.83 -10.46
C PHE A 66 4.66 -0.73 -10.02
N GLN A 67 4.96 -0.71 -8.72
CA GLN A 67 5.81 0.28 -8.06
C GLN A 67 7.06 -0.34 -7.41
N THR A 68 7.35 -1.61 -7.65
CA THR A 68 8.62 -2.23 -7.27
C THR A 68 9.64 -2.01 -8.39
N THR A 69 10.86 -1.62 -8.05
CA THR A 69 11.98 -1.65 -8.98
C THR A 69 12.41 -3.09 -9.15
N TRP A 70 12.52 -3.53 -10.38
CA TRP A 70 12.98 -4.87 -10.70
C TRP A 70 14.45 -4.75 -11.14
N LEU A 71 15.39 -5.22 -10.31
CA LEU A 71 16.84 -5.21 -10.59
C LEU A 71 17.28 -6.48 -11.34
N TYR A 72 18.16 -6.34 -12.33
CA TYR A 72 18.64 -7.43 -13.20
C TYR A 72 20.04 -7.91 -12.87
N GLU A 73 20.20 -9.20 -12.59
CA GLU A 73 21.38 -9.98 -13.01
C GLU A 73 20.94 -11.38 -13.50
N GLY A 74 20.91 -11.54 -14.85
CA GLY A 74 20.90 -12.77 -15.69
C GLY A 74 19.93 -13.93 -15.35
N GLU A 75 18.92 -14.30 -16.15
CA GLU A 75 18.99 -14.75 -17.56
C GLU A 75 17.99 -14.08 -18.53
N SER A 76 17.68 -12.80 -18.34
CA SER A 76 17.51 -11.88 -19.49
C SER A 76 18.26 -10.58 -19.16
N LYS A 77 18.30 -9.52 -19.99
CA LYS A 77 19.13 -8.32 -19.73
C LYS A 77 18.31 -6.99 -19.67
N HIS A 78 17.04 -6.99 -19.25
CA HIS A 78 16.02 -6.00 -19.67
C HIS A 78 15.32 -5.13 -18.60
N PHE A 79 15.94 -4.87 -17.46
CA PHE A 79 15.59 -3.75 -16.56
C PHE A 79 16.93 -3.27 -15.98
N LYS A 80 17.40 -2.15 -16.53
CA LYS A 80 18.28 -1.24 -15.81
C LYS A 80 17.39 -0.14 -15.24
N GLY A 81 17.03 -0.23 -13.94
CA GLY A 81 16.33 0.84 -13.21
C GLY A 81 14.86 1.11 -13.62
N ALA A 82 14.21 1.98 -12.84
CA ALA A 82 12.80 2.40 -12.88
C ALA A 82 11.73 1.32 -12.56
N THR A 83 10.56 1.74 -12.06
CA THR A 83 9.39 0.88 -11.79
C THR A 83 8.52 0.72 -13.06
N PRO A 84 7.66 -0.31 -13.16
CA PRO A 84 6.70 -0.43 -14.26
C PRO A 84 5.83 0.82 -14.46
N ARG A 85 5.48 1.53 -13.37
CA ARG A 85 4.80 2.84 -13.41
C ARG A 85 5.61 3.88 -14.15
N GLN A 86 6.87 4.05 -13.79
CA GLN A 86 7.78 5.03 -14.40
C GLN A 86 8.07 4.70 -15.87
N GLU A 87 8.09 3.42 -16.24
CA GLU A 87 8.23 3.01 -17.64
C GLU A 87 6.97 3.32 -18.46
N LEU A 88 5.78 2.97 -17.95
CA LEU A 88 4.51 3.29 -18.62
C LEU A 88 4.25 4.80 -18.70
N ALA A 89 4.75 5.58 -17.76
CA ALA A 89 4.68 7.03 -17.77
C ALA A 89 5.31 7.68 -19.01
N ARG A 90 6.25 7.02 -19.70
CA ARG A 90 6.79 7.51 -20.97
C ARG A 90 5.73 7.59 -22.08
N LEU A 91 4.71 6.74 -21.99
CA LEU A 91 3.57 6.69 -22.92
C LEU A 91 2.33 7.40 -22.36
N TYR A 92 2.18 7.36 -21.04
CA TYR A 92 1.09 7.98 -20.27
C TYR A 92 1.65 8.98 -19.25
N PRO A 93 2.12 10.17 -19.67
CA PRO A 93 2.85 11.10 -18.81
C PRO A 93 2.05 11.61 -17.60
N ASP A 94 0.72 11.57 -17.70
CA ASP A 94 -0.18 11.98 -16.63
C ASP A 94 -0.14 11.00 -15.43
N LEU A 95 0.41 9.78 -15.58
CA LEU A 95 0.70 8.86 -14.46
C LEU A 95 1.72 9.45 -13.47
N GLU A 96 2.70 10.24 -13.93
CA GLU A 96 3.73 10.84 -13.07
C GLU A 96 3.21 12.00 -12.23
N ASN A 97 2.04 12.53 -12.59
CA ASN A 97 1.43 13.68 -11.92
C ASN A 97 0.16 13.29 -11.15
N GLY A 98 -0.25 12.02 -11.21
CA GLY A 98 -1.46 11.52 -10.56
C GLY A 98 -2.75 11.89 -11.29
N TRP A 99 -2.65 12.23 -12.59
CA TRP A 99 -3.79 12.56 -13.45
C TRP A 99 -4.32 11.36 -14.24
N ASP A 100 -3.54 10.30 -14.37
CA ASP A 100 -3.97 8.99 -14.87
C ASP A 100 -3.97 7.97 -13.73
N PHE A 101 -4.79 6.92 -13.85
CA PHE A 101 -4.86 5.84 -12.87
C PHE A 101 -4.87 4.46 -13.55
N MET A 102 -4.20 3.50 -12.91
CA MET A 102 -4.11 2.10 -13.35
C MET A 102 -4.62 1.14 -12.26
N SER A 103 -5.47 0.21 -12.67
CA SER A 103 -5.85 -0.97 -11.91
C SER A 103 -5.96 -2.19 -12.82
N VAL A 104 -6.24 -3.35 -12.23
CA VAL A 104 -6.38 -4.62 -12.95
C VAL A 104 -7.55 -5.42 -12.41
N LYS A 105 -8.20 -6.21 -13.27
CA LYS A 105 -9.30 -7.11 -12.87
C LYS A 105 -9.08 -8.53 -13.34
N LEU A 106 -9.61 -9.49 -12.59
CA LEU A 106 -9.73 -10.87 -13.03
C LEU A 106 -10.95 -11.04 -13.94
N ILE A 107 -10.75 -11.66 -15.10
CA ILE A 107 -11.82 -12.03 -16.02
C ILE A 107 -11.76 -13.55 -16.19
N ASN A 108 -12.90 -14.23 -16.04
CA ASN A 108 -13.03 -15.63 -16.43
C ASN A 108 -13.59 -15.70 -17.85
N ASN A 109 -12.82 -16.23 -18.79
CA ASN A 109 -13.24 -16.44 -20.17
C ASN A 109 -13.19 -17.94 -20.55
N ASN A 110 -13.61 -18.29 -21.76
CA ASN A 110 -13.66 -19.68 -22.22
C ASN A 110 -12.28 -20.41 -22.22
N LYS A 111 -11.17 -19.69 -22.05
CA LYS A 111 -9.79 -20.19 -21.95
C LYS A 111 -9.24 -20.17 -20.52
N GLY A 112 -10.05 -19.80 -19.52
CA GLY A 112 -9.69 -19.71 -18.11
C GLY A 112 -9.63 -18.27 -17.57
N TRP A 113 -9.06 -18.14 -16.37
CA TRP A 113 -8.85 -16.85 -15.72
C TRP A 113 -7.69 -16.07 -16.37
N ASN A 114 -7.93 -14.78 -16.64
CA ASN A 114 -6.93 -13.84 -17.12
C ASN A 114 -7.01 -12.51 -16.37
N ILE A 115 -5.93 -11.74 -16.40
CA ILE A 115 -5.89 -10.38 -15.90
C ILE A 115 -6.15 -9.42 -17.07
N ALA A 116 -6.99 -8.42 -16.83
CA ALA A 116 -7.24 -7.35 -17.79
C ALA A 116 -6.90 -5.99 -17.19
N PRO A 117 -6.33 -5.07 -17.99
CA PRO A 117 -6.05 -3.71 -17.54
C PRO A 117 -7.34 -2.91 -17.38
N CYS A 118 -7.34 -2.01 -16.41
CA CYS A 118 -8.33 -0.97 -16.20
C CYS A 118 -7.57 0.37 -16.16
N TYR A 119 -7.51 1.04 -17.32
CA TYR A 119 -6.85 2.34 -17.46
C TYR A 119 -7.88 3.47 -17.42
N PHE A 120 -7.61 4.46 -16.56
CA PHE A 120 -8.46 5.64 -16.39
C PHE A 120 -7.64 6.88 -16.75
N SER A 121 -7.87 7.38 -17.98
CA SER A 121 -7.20 8.58 -18.47
C SER A 121 -7.64 9.83 -17.72
N LYS A 122 -6.80 10.86 -17.74
CA LYS A 122 -7.08 12.20 -17.25
C LYS A 122 -8.42 12.75 -17.72
N LYS A 123 -8.73 12.62 -19.02
CA LYS A 123 -10.01 13.09 -19.58
C LYS A 123 -11.20 12.43 -18.88
N TRP A 124 -11.13 11.11 -18.70
CA TRP A 124 -12.18 10.37 -18.00
C TRP A 124 -12.27 10.77 -16.53
N LEU A 125 -11.12 10.97 -15.87
CA LEU A 125 -11.07 11.40 -14.47
C LEU A 125 -11.58 12.83 -14.27
N GLU A 126 -11.39 13.72 -15.24
CA GLU A 126 -12.00 15.05 -15.24
C GLU A 126 -13.53 14.97 -15.38
N GLU A 127 -14.05 14.08 -16.23
CA GLU A 127 -15.49 13.83 -16.40
C GLU A 127 -16.13 13.25 -15.13
N GLU A 128 -15.46 12.30 -14.48
CA GLU A 128 -15.87 11.71 -13.19
C GLU A 128 -15.34 12.48 -11.96
N LYS A 129 -14.84 13.71 -12.16
CA LYS A 129 -14.18 14.63 -11.20
C LYS A 129 -12.83 14.19 -10.66
N ASN A 130 -12.69 12.93 -10.25
CA ASN A 130 -11.44 12.25 -9.88
C ASN A 130 -11.73 10.81 -9.42
N VAL A 131 -10.67 10.06 -9.16
CA VAL A 131 -10.74 8.66 -8.75
C VAL A 131 -11.55 8.49 -7.44
N PHE A 132 -11.36 9.38 -6.46
CA PHE A 132 -12.02 9.34 -5.15
C PHE A 132 -13.52 9.63 -5.23
N GLU A 133 -13.92 10.67 -5.97
CA GLU A 133 -15.33 11.04 -6.19
C GLU A 133 -16.07 9.93 -6.95
N PHE A 134 -15.41 9.33 -7.94
CA PHE A 134 -15.91 8.13 -8.60
C PHE A 134 -16.12 6.98 -7.61
N GLY A 135 -15.14 6.72 -6.73
CA GLY A 135 -15.26 5.71 -5.67
C GLY A 135 -16.45 5.99 -4.74
N LEU A 136 -16.61 7.23 -4.27
CA LEU A 136 -17.73 7.64 -3.43
C LEU A 136 -19.10 7.46 -4.09
N LYS A 137 -19.21 7.79 -5.38
CA LYS A 137 -20.43 7.61 -6.19
C LYS A 137 -20.80 6.13 -6.26
N ASN A 138 -19.82 5.26 -6.53
CA ASN A 138 -20.06 3.82 -6.66
C ASN A 138 -20.32 3.13 -5.32
N LEU A 139 -19.73 3.60 -4.21
CA LEU A 139 -19.98 3.05 -2.87
C LEU A 139 -21.47 3.15 -2.49
N LYS A 140 -22.15 4.20 -2.94
CA LYS A 140 -23.58 4.43 -2.73
C LYS A 140 -24.45 3.48 -3.56
N ASN A 141 -23.98 3.07 -4.73
CA ASN A 141 -24.75 2.29 -5.71
C ASN A 141 -24.51 0.78 -5.60
N HIS A 142 -23.31 0.37 -5.15
CA HIS A 142 -22.80 -1.01 -5.23
C HIS A 142 -22.22 -1.47 -3.90
N LYS A 143 -23.06 -1.51 -2.85
CA LYS A 143 -22.60 -1.85 -1.49
C LYS A 143 -22.17 -3.31 -1.40
N ASN A 144 -20.95 -3.55 -0.89
CA ASN A 144 -20.28 -4.86 -0.80
C ASN A 144 -19.83 -5.47 -2.15
N GLU A 145 -19.89 -4.72 -3.24
CA GLU A 145 -19.37 -5.16 -4.54
C GLU A 145 -18.03 -4.47 -4.82
N PHE A 146 -17.14 -5.19 -5.49
CA PHE A 146 -15.89 -4.62 -5.97
C PHE A 146 -16.15 -3.84 -7.26
N VAL A 147 -15.89 -2.52 -7.23
CA VAL A 147 -16.03 -1.64 -8.40
C VAL A 147 -14.72 -0.92 -8.68
N GLU A 148 -14.11 -1.23 -9.81
CA GLU A 148 -12.91 -0.56 -10.31
C GLU A 148 -13.16 0.93 -10.51
N PRO A 149 -12.19 1.83 -10.21
CA PRO A 149 -10.80 1.58 -9.84
C PRO A 149 -10.50 1.31 -8.34
N GLN A 150 -11.49 1.43 -7.45
CA GLN A 150 -11.21 1.74 -6.03
C GLN A 150 -12.01 1.00 -4.96
N LEU A 151 -13.19 0.46 -5.26
CA LEU A 151 -14.05 -0.15 -4.24
C LEU A 151 -13.54 -1.52 -3.84
N ASP A 152 -12.40 -1.55 -3.17
CA ASP A 152 -12.02 -2.66 -2.32
C ASP A 152 -12.68 -2.53 -0.95
N CYS A 153 -12.60 -3.61 -0.16
CA CYS A 153 -13.19 -3.64 1.17
C CYS A 153 -12.59 -2.59 2.13
N GLU A 154 -11.35 -2.13 1.91
CA GLU A 154 -10.73 -1.10 2.75
C GLU A 154 -11.22 0.29 2.40
N PHE A 155 -11.70 0.55 1.17
CA PHE A 155 -12.25 1.85 0.81
C PHE A 155 -13.52 2.17 1.62
N GLU A 156 -14.41 1.19 1.83
CA GLU A 156 -15.57 1.36 2.71
C GLU A 156 -15.14 1.66 4.16
N VAL A 157 -14.14 0.95 4.67
CA VAL A 157 -13.58 1.17 6.01
C VAL A 157 -12.96 2.56 6.14
N PHE A 158 -12.25 3.00 5.10
CA PHE A 158 -11.63 4.31 5.00
C PHE A 158 -12.67 5.44 5.03
N ILE A 159 -13.74 5.32 4.23
CA ILE A 159 -14.83 6.31 4.22
C ILE A 159 -15.61 6.33 5.54
N ASP A 160 -15.88 5.17 6.16
CA ASP A 160 -16.51 5.12 7.50
C ASP A 160 -15.64 5.80 8.56
N TRP A 161 -14.31 5.62 8.48
CA TRP A 161 -13.38 6.31 9.36
C TRP A 161 -13.44 7.83 9.18
N LEU A 162 -13.29 8.35 7.96
CA LEU A 162 -13.31 9.79 7.73
C LEU A 162 -14.67 10.42 8.04
N SER A 163 -15.77 9.71 7.78
CA SER A 163 -17.12 10.18 8.12
C SER A 163 -17.34 10.27 9.63
N ARG A 164 -16.68 9.41 10.42
CA ARG A 164 -16.67 9.55 11.89
C ARG A 164 -15.84 10.75 12.33
N ALA A 165 -14.71 11.01 11.68
CA ALA A 165 -13.90 12.20 11.95
C ALA A 165 -14.63 13.50 11.61
N GLU A 166 -15.35 13.56 10.50
CA GLU A 166 -16.19 14.70 10.09
C GLU A 166 -17.19 15.07 11.19
N LYS A 167 -17.87 14.07 11.79
CA LYS A 167 -18.81 14.29 12.90
C LYS A 167 -18.14 14.88 14.13
N VAL A 168 -16.88 14.56 14.38
CA VAL A 168 -16.11 15.15 15.49
C VAL A 168 -15.68 16.58 15.13
N ALA A 169 -15.15 16.79 13.92
CA ALA A 169 -14.75 18.10 13.43
C ALA A 169 -15.92 19.09 13.42
N GLY A 170 -17.11 18.68 12.95
CA GLY A 170 -18.31 19.52 12.94
C GLY A 170 -18.83 19.88 14.33
N LYS A 171 -18.51 19.10 15.37
CA LYS A 171 -18.80 19.49 16.77
C LYS A 171 -17.84 20.56 17.29
N ILE A 172 -16.60 20.56 16.79
CA ILE A 172 -15.55 21.51 17.21
C ILE A 172 -15.69 22.83 16.42
N ASN A 173 -15.92 22.75 15.12
CA ASN A 173 -16.11 23.90 14.23
C ASN A 173 -17.32 23.70 13.30
N PRO A 174 -18.53 24.07 13.75
CA PRO A 174 -19.76 23.90 12.97
C PRO A 174 -19.83 24.73 11.68
N LYS A 175 -18.95 25.73 11.51
CA LYS A 175 -18.94 26.64 10.36
C LYS A 175 -17.96 26.22 9.26
N MET A 176 -17.24 25.11 9.43
CA MET A 176 -16.31 24.62 8.43
C MET A 176 -17.07 24.27 7.14
N LYS A 177 -16.73 24.95 6.05
CA LYS A 177 -17.26 24.67 4.71
C LYS A 177 -16.11 24.23 3.82
N PHE A 178 -16.40 23.25 2.98
CA PHE A 178 -15.47 22.73 1.97
C PHE A 178 -16.10 22.88 0.59
N ASP A 179 -15.27 23.12 -0.40
CA ASP A 179 -15.73 23.38 -1.78
C ASP A 179 -16.31 22.12 -2.44
N ASN A 180 -15.80 20.95 -2.10
CA ASN A 180 -16.28 19.65 -2.58
C ASN A 180 -15.92 18.52 -1.60
N ASP A 181 -16.46 17.32 -1.84
CA ASP A 181 -16.23 16.15 -1.00
C ASP A 181 -14.76 15.70 -1.05
N PHE A 182 -14.10 15.74 -2.21
CA PHE A 182 -12.66 15.46 -2.32
C PHE A 182 -11.81 16.27 -1.34
N VAL A 183 -11.90 17.61 -1.37
CA VAL A 183 -11.13 18.51 -0.49
C VAL A 183 -11.47 18.26 0.96
N LYS A 184 -12.76 18.11 1.28
CA LYS A 184 -13.22 17.78 2.64
C LYS A 184 -12.53 16.52 3.17
N TYR A 185 -12.61 15.43 2.42
CA TYR A 185 -12.08 14.14 2.84
C TYR A 185 -10.55 14.13 2.85
N LEU A 186 -9.89 14.83 1.93
CA LEU A 186 -8.43 14.99 1.92
C LEU A 186 -7.94 15.75 3.16
N MET A 187 -8.62 16.84 3.55
CA MET A 187 -8.26 17.59 4.76
C MET A 187 -8.50 16.76 6.03
N LEU A 188 -9.67 16.10 6.13
CA LEU A 188 -9.97 15.19 7.25
C LEU A 188 -8.94 14.07 7.34
N PHE A 189 -8.49 13.54 6.21
CA PHE A 189 -7.45 12.54 6.12
C PHE A 189 -6.16 13.06 6.77
N PHE A 190 -5.58 14.17 6.29
CA PHE A 190 -4.34 14.73 6.85
C PHE A 190 -4.43 15.05 8.35
N GLU A 191 -5.60 15.46 8.84
CA GLU A 191 -5.82 15.73 10.27
C GLU A 191 -5.87 14.45 11.13
N THR A 192 -6.23 13.30 10.55
CA THR A 192 -6.57 12.10 11.33
C THR A 192 -5.61 10.93 11.16
N ILE A 193 -4.83 10.89 10.08
CA ILE A 193 -3.75 9.92 9.88
C ILE A 193 -2.82 9.82 11.10
N PRO A 194 -2.33 10.93 11.69
CA PRO A 194 -1.33 10.84 12.76
C PRO A 194 -1.86 10.04 13.96
N SER A 195 -3.09 10.33 14.35
CA SER A 195 -3.78 9.62 15.44
C SER A 195 -3.93 8.12 15.16
N ASN A 196 -4.25 7.74 13.91
CA ASN A 196 -4.38 6.32 13.56
C ASN A 196 -3.05 5.58 13.56
N ILE A 197 -1.99 6.20 13.06
CA ILE A 197 -0.65 5.61 13.09
C ILE A 197 -0.23 5.35 14.54
N ILE A 198 -0.32 6.38 15.39
CA ILE A 198 0.08 6.28 16.81
C ILE A 198 -0.72 5.20 17.55
N LEU A 199 -2.06 5.16 17.37
CA LEU A 199 -2.91 4.15 18.02
C LEU A 199 -2.53 2.71 17.60
N ASN A 200 -2.15 2.51 16.34
CA ASN A 200 -1.84 1.18 15.82
C ASN A 200 -0.38 0.73 16.07
N CYS A 201 0.50 1.65 16.46
CA CYS A 201 1.87 1.32 16.88
C CYS A 201 1.92 0.57 18.22
N ARG A 202 0.84 0.62 19.03
CA ARG A 202 0.77 -0.01 20.38
C ARG A 202 1.96 0.33 21.29
N ILE A 203 2.33 1.60 21.30
CA ILE A 203 3.29 2.12 22.28
C ILE A 203 2.69 2.06 23.70
N ASP A 204 3.56 2.02 24.70
CA ASP A 204 3.34 1.96 26.17
C ASP A 204 1.93 1.56 26.70
N PRO A 205 1.77 0.51 27.52
CA PRO A 205 0.52 0.28 28.24
C PRO A 205 0.05 1.47 29.12
N ASP A 206 0.95 2.33 29.58
CA ASP A 206 0.64 3.55 30.36
C ASP A 206 0.49 4.80 29.47
N PHE A 207 0.09 4.61 28.21
CA PHE A 207 -0.07 5.68 27.24
C PHE A 207 -1.29 6.56 27.53
N THR A 208 -1.05 7.67 28.23
CA THR A 208 -2.09 8.64 28.62
C THR A 208 -2.63 9.41 27.42
N LYS A 209 -3.84 9.98 27.57
CA LYS A 209 -4.45 10.86 26.55
C LYS A 209 -3.57 12.06 26.19
N GLU A 210 -2.81 12.59 27.15
CA GLU A 210 -1.90 13.71 26.92
C GLU A 210 -0.69 13.29 26.07
N LYS A 211 -0.04 12.16 26.42
CA LYS A 211 1.05 11.59 25.62
C LYS A 211 0.57 11.27 24.19
N PHE A 212 -0.64 10.72 24.06
CA PHE A 212 -1.28 10.47 22.77
C PHE A 212 -1.50 11.76 21.98
N GLY A 213 -2.14 12.77 22.58
CA GLY A 213 -2.40 14.05 21.91
C GLY A 213 -1.10 14.71 21.44
N LYS A 214 -0.05 14.70 22.28
CA LYS A 214 1.26 15.26 21.93
C LYS A 214 1.95 14.49 20.80
N ALA A 215 1.95 13.15 20.86
CA ALA A 215 2.55 12.32 19.81
C ALA A 215 1.82 12.50 18.46
N SER A 216 0.48 12.48 18.48
CA SER A 216 -0.34 12.71 17.30
C SER A 216 -0.13 14.11 16.71
N PHE A 217 -0.02 15.15 17.55
CA PHE A 217 0.28 16.51 17.11
C PHE A 217 1.67 16.60 16.47
N ASN A 218 2.70 16.05 17.12
CA ASN A 218 4.06 16.07 16.56
C ASN A 218 4.15 15.32 15.23
N LEU A 219 3.47 14.17 15.11
CA LEU A 219 3.42 13.41 13.86
C LEU A 219 2.62 14.15 12.78
N ARG A 220 1.56 14.88 13.14
CA ARG A 220 0.83 15.77 12.23
C ARG A 220 1.76 16.83 11.65
N GLU A 221 2.44 17.58 12.51
CA GLU A 221 3.38 18.64 12.07
C GLU A 221 4.46 18.07 11.17
N TYR A 222 4.97 16.87 11.48
CA TYR A 222 5.96 16.20 10.66
C TYR A 222 5.42 15.78 9.28
N ILE A 223 4.22 15.20 9.19
CA ILE A 223 3.59 14.86 7.91
C ILE A 223 3.34 16.12 7.06
N PHE A 224 2.89 17.22 7.67
CA PHE A 224 2.76 18.50 6.96
C PHE A 224 4.10 19.07 6.53
N TYR A 225 5.15 18.91 7.34
CA TYR A 225 6.50 19.29 6.96
C TYR A 225 6.97 18.52 5.72
N LEU A 226 6.80 17.20 5.69
CA LEU A 226 7.15 16.37 4.54
C LEU A 226 6.40 16.82 3.28
N PHE A 227 5.11 17.10 3.40
CA PHE A 227 4.28 17.56 2.28
C PHE A 227 4.72 18.93 1.74
N LYS A 228 4.91 19.91 2.61
CA LYS A 228 5.25 21.29 2.23
C LYS A 228 6.67 21.47 1.71
N ASN A 229 7.61 20.62 2.17
CA ASN A 229 9.02 20.76 1.84
C ASN A 229 9.49 19.77 0.77
N GLN A 230 8.64 18.88 0.28
CA GLN A 230 8.97 18.05 -0.87
C GLN A 230 9.03 18.93 -2.12
N GLY A 231 10.09 18.76 -2.90
CA GLY A 231 10.19 19.35 -4.24
C GLY A 231 9.09 18.79 -5.15
N ARG A 232 8.63 19.60 -6.11
CA ARG A 232 7.58 19.19 -7.07
C ARG A 232 8.15 18.50 -8.32
N GLY A 233 9.42 18.14 -8.31
CA GLY A 233 10.09 17.41 -9.38
C GLY A 233 9.69 15.93 -9.42
N LYS A 234 9.97 15.29 -10.57
CA LYS A 234 9.64 13.87 -10.80
C LYS A 234 10.52 12.91 -9.98
N ASP A 235 11.71 13.38 -9.58
CA ASP A 235 12.72 12.59 -8.88
C ASP A 235 12.89 13.00 -7.40
N ASP A 236 12.02 13.87 -6.90
CA ASP A 236 12.11 14.43 -5.54
C ASP A 236 11.50 13.47 -4.51
N TYR A 237 12.09 12.30 -4.30
CA TYR A 237 11.59 11.29 -3.36
C TYR A 237 12.09 11.51 -1.92
N TRP A 238 11.25 11.21 -0.93
CA TRP A 238 11.65 11.02 0.45
C TRP A 238 12.17 9.59 0.66
N ASP A 239 13.32 9.46 1.32
CA ASP A 239 13.81 8.17 1.81
C ASP A 239 13.01 7.73 3.04
N ILE A 240 12.53 6.48 3.06
CA ILE A 240 11.70 5.99 4.15
C ILE A 240 12.47 5.87 5.47
N ASP A 241 13.78 5.61 5.44
CA ASP A 241 14.57 5.40 6.65
C ASP A 241 14.73 6.72 7.40
N ASP A 242 14.97 7.81 6.67
CA ASP A 242 14.97 9.18 7.23
C ASP A 242 13.59 9.55 7.79
N VAL A 243 12.54 9.18 7.06
CA VAL A 243 11.16 9.40 7.52
C VAL A 243 10.86 8.62 8.79
N PHE A 244 11.29 7.36 8.84
CA PHE A 244 11.03 6.46 9.95
C PHE A 244 11.87 6.79 11.17
N PHE A 245 13.10 7.29 11.00
CA PHE A 245 13.91 7.83 12.08
C PHE A 245 13.17 8.91 12.86
N ASN A 246 12.60 9.91 12.15
CA ASN A 246 11.84 10.99 12.77
C ASN A 246 10.52 10.52 13.40
N CYS A 247 9.77 9.65 12.71
CA CYS A 247 8.59 9.01 13.29
C CYS A 247 8.92 8.23 14.56
N TRP A 248 10.04 7.51 14.56
CA TRP A 248 10.52 6.73 15.70
C TRP A 248 10.87 7.63 16.88
N ASP A 249 11.53 8.76 16.66
CA ASP A 249 11.84 9.71 17.72
C ASP A 249 10.60 10.34 18.36
N ILE A 250 9.54 10.58 17.57
CA ILE A 250 8.23 10.99 18.09
C ILE A 250 7.65 9.90 19.01
N LEU A 251 7.68 8.64 18.57
CA LEU A 251 7.21 7.50 19.38
C LEU A 251 8.03 7.32 20.66
N ARG A 252 9.36 7.41 20.59
CA ARG A 252 10.26 7.38 21.77
C ARG A 252 10.08 8.59 22.69
N GLY A 253 9.64 9.71 22.14
CA GLY A 253 9.20 10.87 22.91
C GLY A 253 8.08 10.51 23.89
N ALA A 254 7.16 9.65 23.43
CA ALA A 254 5.97 9.26 24.16
C ALA A 254 6.13 7.95 24.97
N ASP A 255 7.00 7.03 24.50
CA ASP A 255 7.37 5.78 25.16
C ASP A 255 8.89 5.67 25.32
N LYS A 256 9.39 6.01 26.50
CA LYS A 256 10.83 6.02 26.81
C LYS A 256 11.45 4.62 26.93
N SER A 257 10.65 3.56 26.93
CA SER A 257 11.17 2.18 26.97
C SER A 257 11.66 1.67 25.61
N LEU A 258 11.35 2.40 24.53
CA LEU A 258 11.80 2.09 23.18
C LEU A 258 13.29 2.43 23.00
N ILE A 259 14.03 1.49 22.43
CA ILE A 259 15.47 1.67 22.13
C ILE A 259 15.67 2.64 20.97
N SER A 260 16.93 3.03 20.69
CA SER A 260 17.23 3.94 19.59
C SER A 260 16.86 3.33 18.23
N TYR A 261 16.60 4.18 17.22
CA TYR A 261 16.29 3.71 15.88
C TYR A 261 17.43 2.85 15.30
N GLY A 262 18.67 3.33 15.41
CA GLY A 262 19.87 2.60 14.96
C GLY A 262 20.01 1.22 15.60
N ASP A 263 19.70 1.09 16.89
CA ASP A 263 19.79 -0.21 17.57
C ASP A 263 18.71 -1.21 17.10
N VAL A 264 17.49 -0.73 16.81
CA VAL A 264 16.37 -1.61 16.43
C VAL A 264 16.45 -2.07 14.98
N ILE A 265 17.02 -1.26 14.08
CA ILE A 265 17.21 -1.62 12.68
C ILE A 265 18.46 -2.50 12.45
N ASP A 266 19.37 -2.60 13.42
CA ASP A 266 20.55 -3.47 13.30
C ASP A 266 20.16 -4.95 13.18
N ILE A 267 20.39 -5.51 11.99
CA ILE A 267 20.07 -6.89 11.61
C ILE A 267 21.01 -7.90 12.29
N GLY A 268 22.20 -7.47 12.74
CA GLY A 268 23.19 -8.32 13.38
C GLY A 268 22.66 -9.00 14.64
N ASN A 269 22.66 -10.34 14.66
CA ASN A 269 22.17 -11.17 15.77
C ASN A 269 20.75 -10.83 16.25
N ARG A 270 19.90 -10.25 15.38
CA ARG A 270 18.54 -9.76 15.73
C ARG A 270 17.70 -10.78 16.47
N VAL A 271 17.72 -12.05 16.04
CA VAL A 271 16.98 -13.14 16.70
C VAL A 271 17.47 -13.37 18.13
N GLN A 272 18.78 -13.34 18.37
CA GLN A 272 19.34 -13.50 19.70
C GLN A 272 19.01 -12.29 20.58
N LYS A 273 19.12 -11.06 20.04
CA LYS A 273 18.77 -9.82 20.74
C LYS A 273 17.29 -9.80 21.16
N ILE A 274 16.37 -10.18 20.27
CA ILE A 274 14.92 -10.28 20.57
C ILE A 274 14.66 -11.30 21.68
N ARG A 275 15.33 -12.47 21.65
CA ARG A 275 15.16 -13.51 22.67
C ARG A 275 15.71 -13.10 24.03
N ALA A 276 16.82 -12.36 24.04
CA ALA A 276 17.53 -11.98 25.27
C ALA A 276 16.99 -10.68 25.92
N ASN A 277 16.40 -9.76 25.15
CA ASN A 277 16.06 -8.42 25.63
C ASN A 277 14.59 -8.06 25.33
N LYS A 278 13.79 -7.90 26.39
CA LYS A 278 12.36 -7.52 26.30
C LYS A 278 12.14 -6.16 25.66
N SER A 279 12.99 -5.17 25.92
CA SER A 279 12.91 -3.84 25.30
C SER A 279 13.23 -3.91 23.81
N PHE A 280 14.17 -4.77 23.43
CA PHE A 280 14.48 -5.02 22.02
C PHE A 280 13.30 -5.69 21.30
N LYS A 281 12.71 -6.73 21.91
CA LYS A 281 11.50 -7.37 21.40
C LYS A 281 10.37 -6.35 21.21
N LYS A 282 10.03 -5.59 22.27
CA LYS A 282 9.00 -4.53 22.20
C LYS A 282 9.30 -3.52 21.09
N SER A 283 10.54 -3.06 20.97
CA SER A 283 10.92 -2.07 19.96
C SER A 283 10.81 -2.63 18.55
N ALA A 284 11.24 -3.88 18.32
CA ALA A 284 11.07 -4.54 17.02
C ALA A 284 9.58 -4.70 16.65
N GLU A 285 8.74 -5.01 17.64
CA GLU A 285 7.28 -5.11 17.45
C GLU A 285 6.65 -3.77 17.10
N VAL A 286 7.00 -2.70 17.83
CA VAL A 286 6.50 -1.34 17.56
C VAL A 286 6.99 -0.84 16.20
N LEU A 287 8.24 -1.11 15.81
CA LEU A 287 8.77 -0.72 14.50
C LEU A 287 8.03 -1.41 13.36
N TYR A 288 7.78 -2.71 13.49
CA TYR A 288 6.98 -3.45 12.52
C TYR A 288 5.56 -2.85 12.38
N ARG A 289 4.92 -2.54 13.51
CA ARG A 289 3.60 -1.90 13.53
C ARG A 289 3.60 -0.51 12.91
N LEU A 290 4.66 0.27 13.15
CA LEU A 290 4.84 1.57 12.51
C LEU A 290 4.89 1.41 10.98
N GLY A 291 5.67 0.46 10.46
CA GLY A 291 5.74 0.19 9.02
C GLY A 291 4.37 -0.12 8.40
N VAL A 292 3.65 -1.08 8.99
CA VAL A 292 2.31 -1.46 8.52
C VAL A 292 1.31 -0.32 8.64
N ALA A 293 1.31 0.39 9.78
CA ALA A 293 0.37 1.49 10.01
C ALA A 293 0.66 2.69 9.10
N PHE A 294 1.93 2.99 8.83
CA PHE A 294 2.32 4.06 7.93
C PHE A 294 1.87 3.76 6.50
N ASP A 295 2.08 2.54 5.99
CA ASP A 295 1.56 2.22 4.65
C ASP A 295 0.02 2.18 4.64
N ARG A 296 -0.62 1.43 5.53
CA ARG A 296 -2.09 1.27 5.53
C ARG A 296 -2.86 2.58 5.71
N TYR A 297 -2.42 3.45 6.62
CA TYR A 297 -3.18 4.64 6.98
C TYR A 297 -2.72 5.91 6.28
N PHE A 298 -1.51 5.93 5.71
CA PHE A 298 -0.99 7.10 5.02
C PHE A 298 -0.70 6.83 3.55
N LEU A 299 0.24 5.94 3.25
CA LEU A 299 0.73 5.80 1.89
C LEU A 299 -0.33 5.16 0.97
N PHE A 300 -0.95 4.06 1.38
CA PHE A 300 -1.91 3.34 0.57
C PHE A 300 -3.15 4.19 0.22
N PRO A 301 -3.84 4.89 1.16
CA PRO A 301 -4.97 5.74 0.82
C PRO A 301 -4.58 6.92 -0.08
N LEU A 302 -3.41 7.53 0.14
CA LEU A 302 -2.99 8.68 -0.65
C LEU A 302 -2.63 8.29 -2.09
N ASP A 303 -2.00 7.14 -2.30
CA ASP A 303 -1.75 6.56 -3.62
C ASP A 303 -3.06 6.07 -4.27
N ARG A 304 -3.76 5.13 -3.63
CA ARG A 304 -4.88 4.40 -4.26
C ARG A 304 -6.19 5.17 -4.29
N TYR A 305 -6.50 5.94 -3.26
CA TYR A 305 -7.79 6.61 -3.15
C TYR A 305 -7.75 8.05 -3.66
N PHE A 306 -6.69 8.78 -3.36
CA PHE A 306 -6.56 10.17 -3.81
C PHE A 306 -5.75 10.34 -5.09
N GLY A 307 -5.00 9.34 -5.55
CA GLY A 307 -4.10 9.48 -6.71
C GLY A 307 -3.00 10.52 -6.46
N GLY A 308 -2.67 10.77 -5.20
CA GLY A 308 -1.86 11.89 -4.73
C GLY A 308 -0.44 11.51 -4.37
N MET A 309 -0.03 10.28 -4.61
CA MET A 309 1.29 9.81 -4.21
C MET A 309 1.80 8.68 -5.10
N GLU A 310 3.11 8.63 -5.25
CA GLU A 310 3.86 7.51 -5.80
C GLU A 310 4.75 6.92 -4.70
N VAL A 311 4.80 5.61 -4.63
CA VAL A 311 5.66 4.84 -3.73
C VAL A 311 6.62 3.99 -4.56
N VAL A 312 7.81 3.72 -4.04
CA VAL A 312 8.81 2.88 -4.71
C VAL A 312 9.35 1.85 -3.73
N TRP A 313 9.34 0.57 -4.11
CA TRP A 313 10.03 -0.50 -3.39
C TRP A 313 11.26 -0.94 -4.15
N SER A 314 12.40 -1.08 -3.48
CA SER A 314 13.64 -1.60 -4.09
C SER A 314 13.89 -3.09 -3.85
N ASP A 315 13.20 -3.68 -2.86
CA ASP A 315 13.41 -5.08 -2.47
C ASP A 315 12.45 -6.03 -3.21
N THR A 316 12.92 -6.55 -4.34
CA THR A 316 12.21 -7.57 -5.12
C THR A 316 12.03 -8.89 -4.35
N GLN A 317 12.98 -9.26 -3.49
CA GLN A 317 12.92 -10.53 -2.77
C GLN A 317 11.80 -10.53 -1.74
N SER A 318 11.59 -9.41 -1.04
CA SER A 318 10.45 -9.26 -0.12
C SER A 318 9.11 -9.40 -0.85
N PHE A 319 8.96 -8.80 -2.05
CA PHE A 319 7.76 -8.98 -2.86
C PHE A 319 7.51 -10.47 -3.18
N LEU A 320 8.54 -11.19 -3.66
CA LEU A 320 8.41 -12.60 -4.04
C LEU A 320 8.06 -13.49 -2.83
N ASN A 321 8.63 -13.19 -1.67
CA ASN A 321 8.33 -13.92 -0.44
C ASN A 321 6.86 -13.75 -0.02
N GLU A 322 6.33 -12.52 -0.05
CA GLU A 322 4.92 -12.23 0.27
C GLU A 322 3.96 -12.83 -0.75
N LEU A 323 4.34 -12.84 -2.03
CA LEU A 323 3.59 -13.54 -3.08
C LEU A 323 3.53 -15.05 -2.81
N ALA A 324 4.65 -15.67 -2.43
CA ALA A 324 4.69 -17.09 -2.08
C ALA A 324 3.84 -17.41 -0.85
N ILE A 325 3.87 -16.56 0.18
CA ILE A 325 3.00 -16.68 1.36
C ILE A 325 1.52 -16.57 0.94
N THR A 326 1.18 -15.58 0.11
CA THR A 326 -0.17 -15.38 -0.44
C THR A 326 -0.68 -16.64 -1.15
N ILE A 327 0.13 -17.23 -2.04
CA ILE A 327 -0.20 -18.48 -2.75
C ILE A 327 -0.44 -19.63 -1.77
N ASN A 328 0.43 -19.77 -0.76
CA ASN A 328 0.28 -20.80 0.26
C ASN A 328 -1.00 -20.63 1.09
N LEU A 329 -1.35 -19.40 1.48
CA LEU A 329 -2.56 -19.10 2.24
C LEU A 329 -3.82 -19.44 1.42
N LEU A 330 -3.85 -19.07 0.14
CA LEU A 330 -4.96 -19.38 -0.78
C LEU A 330 -5.17 -20.89 -0.92
N LYS A 331 -4.10 -21.64 -1.20
CA LYS A 331 -4.15 -23.10 -1.40
C LYS A 331 -4.63 -23.86 -0.17
N ASN A 332 -4.32 -23.36 1.03
CA ASN A 332 -4.75 -23.99 2.28
C ASN A 332 -6.19 -23.65 2.69
N ASN A 333 -6.96 -22.92 1.85
CA ASN A 333 -8.32 -22.49 2.15
C ASN A 333 -8.46 -21.85 3.54
N LEU A 334 -7.45 -21.11 4.01
CA LEU A 334 -7.57 -20.34 5.23
C LEU A 334 -8.71 -19.34 5.02
N SER A 335 -9.86 -19.68 5.60
CA SER A 335 -11.07 -18.88 5.50
C SER A 335 -10.82 -17.60 6.27
N ILE A 336 -10.70 -16.50 5.55
CA ILE A 336 -10.81 -15.17 6.12
C ILE A 336 -12.27 -15.02 6.53
N GLU A 337 -12.63 -15.43 7.75
CA GLU A 337 -13.91 -15.03 8.31
C GLU A 337 -13.89 -13.50 8.45
N ARG A 338 -14.78 -12.83 7.70
CA ARG A 338 -15.00 -11.39 7.78
C ARG A 338 -15.65 -11.05 9.12
N ASP A 339 -14.86 -10.87 10.16
CA ASP A 339 -15.32 -10.23 11.39
C ASP A 339 -14.80 -8.79 11.49
N PHE A 340 -15.47 -7.89 10.78
CA PHE A 340 -15.22 -6.44 10.84
C PHE A 340 -15.33 -5.85 12.26
N LYS A 341 -15.99 -6.54 13.21
CA LYS A 341 -16.05 -6.08 14.62
C LYS A 341 -14.78 -6.44 15.40
N SER A 342 -14.10 -7.53 15.08
CA SER A 342 -12.79 -7.87 15.65
C SER A 342 -11.63 -7.22 14.90
N GLU A 343 -11.76 -6.87 13.62
CA GLU A 343 -10.75 -6.09 12.88
C GLU A 343 -10.54 -4.67 13.42
N ARG A 344 -11.52 -4.12 14.15
CA ARG A 344 -11.38 -2.88 14.94
C ARG A 344 -10.59 -3.09 16.23
N LYS A 345 -10.36 -4.35 16.64
CA LYS A 345 -9.46 -4.69 17.73
C LYS A 345 -8.11 -4.99 17.11
N PHE A 346 -7.14 -4.22 17.57
CA PHE A 346 -5.73 -4.27 17.22
C PHE A 346 -5.25 -5.67 16.81
N LEU A 347 -4.57 -5.78 15.66
CA LEU A 347 -4.02 -7.05 15.14
C LEU A 347 -2.71 -7.40 15.85
N ASP A 348 -2.51 -8.64 16.27
CA ASP A 348 -1.19 -9.07 16.74
C ASP A 348 -0.22 -9.22 15.56
N ILE A 349 1.08 -9.08 15.77
CA ILE A 349 2.09 -9.19 14.70
C ILE A 349 2.09 -10.59 14.08
N GLY A 350 1.85 -11.60 14.90
CA GLY A 350 1.66 -12.98 14.43
C GLY A 350 0.46 -13.10 13.50
N ASP A 351 -0.65 -12.42 13.79
CA ASP A 351 -1.87 -12.48 12.98
C ASP A 351 -1.71 -11.74 11.64
N ILE A 352 -0.99 -10.61 11.63
CA ILE A 352 -0.71 -9.83 10.41
C ILE A 352 0.07 -10.66 9.39
N ALA A 353 1.05 -11.45 9.83
CA ALA A 353 1.94 -12.22 8.95
C ALA A 353 1.23 -13.36 8.19
N TYR A 354 0.07 -13.81 8.69
CA TYR A 354 -0.73 -14.88 8.09
C TYR A 354 -2.09 -14.40 7.58
N ASP A 355 -2.33 -13.09 7.59
CA ASP A 355 -3.53 -12.50 7.04
C ASP A 355 -3.23 -11.84 5.70
N ILE A 356 -3.76 -12.46 4.64
CA ILE A 356 -3.57 -12.05 3.25
C ILE A 356 -4.07 -10.62 2.97
N ARG A 357 -4.92 -10.05 3.84
CA ARG A 357 -5.37 -8.66 3.76
C ARG A 357 -4.30 -7.67 4.20
N TYR A 358 -3.43 -8.07 5.12
CA TYR A 358 -2.46 -7.19 5.77
C TYR A 358 -1.03 -7.41 5.29
N ILE A 359 -0.71 -8.58 4.72
CA ILE A 359 0.64 -8.89 4.21
C ILE A 359 1.15 -7.90 3.16
N TRP A 360 0.25 -7.24 2.43
CA TRP A 360 0.59 -6.29 1.38
C TRP A 360 0.71 -4.84 1.88
N PHE A 361 0.50 -4.58 3.18
CA PHE A 361 0.81 -3.29 3.79
C PHE A 361 2.21 -3.30 4.37
N ALA A 362 3.14 -2.67 3.66
CA ALA A 362 4.55 -2.62 4.07
C ALA A 362 5.16 -1.27 3.70
N PRO A 363 6.16 -0.82 4.47
CA PRO A 363 6.88 0.41 4.12
C PRO A 363 7.50 0.29 2.72
N SER A 364 7.38 1.35 1.94
CA SER A 364 8.13 1.52 0.69
C SER A 364 9.58 1.88 1.00
N THR A 365 10.48 1.75 0.02
CA THR A 365 11.85 2.29 0.14
C THR A 365 11.83 3.82 0.08
N SER A 366 10.96 4.37 -0.75
CA SER A 366 10.81 5.81 -0.90
C SER A 366 9.41 6.16 -1.37
N PHE A 367 9.04 7.44 -1.29
CA PHE A 367 7.76 7.95 -1.79
C PHE A 367 7.84 9.42 -2.17
N ARG A 368 6.88 9.87 -2.98
CA ARG A 368 6.66 11.29 -3.28
C ARG A 368 5.19 11.63 -3.45
N PHE A 369 4.80 12.82 -3.02
CA PHE A 369 3.51 13.41 -3.33
C PHE A 369 3.45 13.80 -4.82
N LEU A 370 2.27 13.66 -5.40
CA LEU A 370 2.02 13.99 -6.80
C LEU A 370 1.35 15.37 -6.91
N ASP A 371 1.56 16.03 -8.05
CA ASP A 371 1.04 17.38 -8.32
C ASP A 371 -0.49 17.46 -8.18
N SER A 372 -1.19 16.35 -8.45
CA SER A 372 -2.64 16.22 -8.34
C SER A 372 -3.22 16.69 -7.00
N ILE A 373 -2.47 16.57 -5.90
CA ILE A 373 -2.93 16.97 -4.56
C ILE A 373 -2.42 18.35 -4.11
N TYR A 374 -1.32 18.87 -4.66
CA TYR A 374 -0.74 20.16 -4.24
C TYR A 374 -1.69 21.33 -4.42
N ARG A 375 -2.47 21.33 -5.50
CA ARG A 375 -3.45 22.39 -5.83
C ARG A 375 -4.51 22.65 -4.76
N TYR A 376 -4.65 21.76 -3.77
CA TYR A 376 -5.66 21.86 -2.71
C TYR A 376 -5.10 22.35 -1.37
N PHE A 377 -3.79 22.59 -1.29
CA PHE A 377 -3.10 23.10 -0.11
C PHE A 377 -2.41 24.45 -0.35
N ASP A 378 -2.48 24.95 -1.58
CA ASP A 378 -1.94 26.26 -2.01
C ASP A 378 -2.88 27.43 -1.65
#